data_AF-A0A7Y1VVX9-F1
#
_entry.id   AF-A0A7Y1VVX9-F1
#
_cell.length_a   1.000
_cell.length_b   1.000
_cell.length_c   1.000
_cell.angle_alpha   90.00
_cell.angle_beta   90.00
_cell.angle_gamma   90.00
#
_symmetry.space_group_name_H-M   'P 1'
#
loop_
_entity.id
_entity.type
_entity.pdbx_description
1 polymer ?
#
loop_
_entity_poly.entity_id
_entity_poly.type
_entity_poly.pdbx_seq_one_letter_code
_entity_poly.pdbx_strand_id
1 'polypeptide(L)'
;MEVIFFGSQPAILDQAQWISSLYCEQLPFTTVTRSRLHVYFITNAHEVDTINPSRGENASHILCFVGTTPKDVEWSDAIIYLEDQDPTEISRTVQSVFGGSYFYERLSRSVGQFPFGSGLMTEEVTRLSVPDLQRSHYYQPLRDTMQKLIQEGLDSFAFPGAQLLVLHDGEIAVMSSYGFHTYEKARPVTNTDLYDMASITKVTTATPALMHLYDQKKIDLDKSLCTYFPVLCNSNKADVSLREVLAHQGRLQPYIVYWQNTLRKSGKYRSRTFKKRMSSRFPIKITEELFLHRKYKRKIDKAIVNSPLNENPGYIYSGLTFLLFPELVKELTGERIDSFLYKYFYHPLGAQRLTYRPNDHFAMNEIIPTEVDTVFRRQLVHGYVHDEAAAMLDGLSTNAGLFGNALDLGKLCQMLLNSGSYGGEQFISPETLQEFTRYQFPEQGNRRGLGFDKPLLEYKEGASYVARSASPESYGHSGFTGTFFWVDPQNKTVFILLTNRVYPTRANTKLYRMGLRPRLHQAIYDFLDQ
;
A
#
# COMPACT_ATOMS: atom_id res chain seq x y z
N MET A 1 1.16 -17.98 -11.88
CA MET A 1 2.43 -18.71 -11.71
C MET A 1 2.26 -19.61 -10.50
N GLU A 2 2.71 -20.87 -10.56
CA GLU A 2 2.68 -21.82 -9.44
C GLU A 2 4.13 -22.19 -9.11
N VAL A 3 4.54 -22.07 -7.86
CA VAL A 3 5.90 -22.46 -7.43
C VAL A 3 5.79 -23.63 -6.48
N ILE A 4 6.49 -24.70 -6.82
CA ILE A 4 6.41 -26.00 -6.17
C ILE A 4 7.80 -26.33 -5.66
N PHE A 5 7.92 -26.49 -4.35
CA PHE A 5 9.17 -26.79 -3.69
C PHE A 5 9.22 -28.28 -3.29
N PHE A 6 10.32 -28.93 -3.61
CA PHE A 6 10.68 -30.28 -3.19
C PHE A 6 12.02 -30.21 -2.47
N GLY A 7 12.15 -30.89 -1.33
CA GLY A 7 13.40 -30.90 -0.59
C GLY A 7 13.33 -31.57 0.76
N SER A 8 14.50 -31.99 1.24
CA SER A 8 14.71 -32.48 2.61
C SER A 8 15.34 -31.45 3.55
N GLN A 9 15.61 -30.23 3.09
CA GLN A 9 16.23 -29.14 3.86
C GLN A 9 15.19 -28.03 4.20
N PRO A 10 14.56 -28.06 5.39
CA PRO A 10 13.46 -27.15 5.73
C PRO A 10 13.83 -25.67 5.67
N ALA A 11 15.04 -25.29 6.10
CA ALA A 11 15.46 -23.89 6.15
C ALA A 11 15.51 -23.22 4.77
N ILE A 12 16.00 -23.95 3.76
CA ILE A 12 16.06 -23.50 2.37
C ILE A 12 14.64 -23.37 1.80
N LEU A 13 13.79 -24.36 2.08
CA LEU A 13 12.39 -24.37 1.64
C LEU A 13 11.61 -23.21 2.26
N ASP A 14 11.76 -22.96 3.56
CA ASP A 14 11.09 -21.88 4.27
C ASP A 14 11.51 -20.51 3.73
N GLN A 15 12.81 -20.32 3.50
CA GLN A 15 13.33 -19.09 2.92
C GLN A 15 12.81 -18.88 1.49
N ALA A 16 12.85 -19.91 0.66
CA ALA A 16 12.39 -19.83 -0.71
C ALA A 16 10.87 -19.64 -0.82
N GLN A 17 10.09 -20.28 0.06
CA GLN A 17 8.65 -20.07 0.19
C GLN A 17 8.33 -18.65 0.64
N TRP A 18 9.07 -18.12 1.62
CA TRP A 18 8.90 -16.75 2.06
C TRP A 18 9.26 -15.74 0.95
N ILE A 19 10.40 -15.90 0.28
CA ILE A 19 10.79 -15.04 -0.86
C ILE A 19 9.73 -15.16 -1.96
N SER A 20 9.30 -16.38 -2.29
CA SER A 20 8.21 -16.60 -3.23
C SER A 20 6.96 -15.85 -2.80
N SER A 21 6.56 -15.85 -1.52
CA SER A 21 5.40 -15.08 -1.05
C SER A 21 5.48 -13.57 -1.30
N LEU A 22 6.69 -12.99 -1.40
CA LEU A 22 6.87 -11.57 -1.71
C LEU A 22 6.38 -11.23 -3.12
N TYR A 23 6.57 -12.16 -4.06
CA TYR A 23 6.28 -11.99 -5.49
C TYR A 23 5.03 -12.75 -5.95
N CYS A 24 4.80 -13.93 -5.37
CA CYS A 24 3.82 -14.95 -5.70
C CYS A 24 2.59 -14.84 -4.78
N GLU A 25 2.03 -13.64 -4.77
CA GLU A 25 0.61 -13.32 -4.73
C GLU A 25 -0.16 -13.64 -6.03
N GLN A 26 0.52 -13.38 -7.16
CA GLN A 26 -0.04 -13.04 -8.47
C GLN A 26 -0.91 -14.13 -9.15
N LEU A 27 -2.18 -14.23 -8.76
CA LEU A 27 -3.27 -14.73 -9.60
C LEU A 27 -4.56 -13.93 -9.32
N PRO A 28 -5.18 -13.33 -10.36
CA PRO A 28 -6.47 -13.84 -10.82
C PRO A 28 -6.42 -14.09 -12.32
N PHE A 29 -6.81 -15.29 -12.73
CA PHE A 29 -7.12 -15.52 -14.13
C PHE A 29 -8.32 -14.63 -14.50
N THR A 30 -8.09 -13.64 -15.36
CA THR A 30 -9.04 -13.24 -16.40
C THR A 30 -8.32 -12.50 -17.52
N THR A 31 -8.18 -13.19 -18.67
CA THR A 31 -8.08 -12.67 -20.05
C THR A 31 -6.96 -11.65 -20.34
N VAL A 32 -5.88 -11.91 -21.10
CA VAL A 32 -5.71 -12.68 -22.35
C VAL A 32 -4.20 -12.92 -22.55
N THR A 33 -3.68 -14.13 -22.28
CA THR A 33 -2.60 -14.86 -23.01
C THR A 33 -2.15 -16.13 -22.26
N ARG A 34 -2.82 -17.24 -22.63
CA ARG A 34 -2.43 -18.67 -22.77
C ARG A 34 -1.11 -19.31 -22.27
N SER A 35 -0.43 -18.93 -21.19
CA SER A 35 0.48 -19.91 -20.54
C SER A 35 0.53 -19.83 -19.02
N ARG A 36 0.39 -20.98 -18.34
CA ARG A 36 0.62 -21.11 -16.89
C ARG A 36 2.12 -21.34 -16.67
N LEU A 37 2.80 -20.48 -15.92
CA LEU A 37 4.20 -20.73 -15.53
C LEU A 37 4.27 -21.57 -14.25
N HIS A 38 4.90 -22.73 -14.29
CA HIS A 38 5.20 -23.56 -13.13
C HIS A 38 6.71 -23.56 -12.86
N VAL A 39 7.12 -23.28 -11.63
CA VAL A 39 8.52 -23.33 -11.22
C VAL A 39 8.69 -24.43 -10.19
N TYR A 40 9.58 -25.38 -10.48
CA TYR A 40 9.87 -26.52 -9.63
C TYR A 40 11.25 -26.31 -9.03
N PHE A 41 11.34 -26.22 -7.71
CA PHE A 41 12.61 -26.20 -7.00
C PHE A 41 12.84 -27.57 -6.38
N ILE A 42 13.92 -28.23 -6.80
CA ILE A 42 14.34 -29.52 -6.21
C ILE A 42 15.74 -29.39 -5.62
N THR A 43 15.95 -30.01 -4.46
CA THR A 43 17.27 -30.03 -3.79
C THR A 43 17.97 -31.38 -3.91
N ASN A 44 17.24 -32.39 -4.41
CA ASN A 44 17.76 -33.71 -4.70
C ASN A 44 17.31 -34.16 -6.10
N ALA A 45 18.24 -34.67 -6.90
CA ALA A 45 18.00 -35.14 -8.27
C ALA A 45 16.88 -36.19 -8.38
N HIS A 46 16.65 -37.01 -7.35
CA HIS A 46 15.59 -38.03 -7.32
C HIS A 46 14.18 -37.45 -7.16
N GLU A 47 14.06 -36.19 -6.73
CA GLU A 47 12.75 -35.53 -6.57
C GLU A 47 12.09 -35.26 -7.92
N VAL A 48 12.87 -35.21 -9.00
CA VAL A 48 12.33 -35.03 -10.36
C VAL A 48 11.35 -36.14 -10.74
N ASP A 49 11.57 -37.37 -10.26
CA ASP A 49 10.73 -38.54 -10.55
C ASP A 49 9.32 -38.39 -9.95
N THR A 50 9.15 -37.50 -8.97
CA THR A 50 7.86 -37.20 -8.35
C THR A 50 7.09 -36.08 -9.07
N ILE A 51 7.75 -35.38 -9.99
CA ILE A 51 7.15 -34.31 -10.77
C ILE A 51 6.38 -34.93 -11.94
N ASN A 52 5.08 -34.65 -12.00
CA ASN A 52 4.27 -35.01 -13.16
C ASN A 52 3.96 -33.75 -13.99
N PRO A 53 4.76 -33.44 -15.03
CA PRO A 53 4.60 -32.23 -15.84
C PRO A 53 3.35 -32.27 -16.73
N SER A 54 2.75 -33.44 -16.98
CA SER A 54 1.55 -33.60 -17.82
C SER A 54 0.26 -33.01 -17.21
N ARG A 55 0.32 -32.35 -16.05
CA ARG A 55 -0.82 -31.75 -15.34
C ARG A 55 -1.37 -30.43 -15.92
N GLY A 56 -0.95 -29.98 -17.10
CA GLY A 56 -1.58 -28.82 -17.75
C GLY A 56 -1.21 -28.65 -19.23
N GLU A 57 -2.19 -28.86 -20.13
CA GLU A 57 -2.07 -28.39 -21.52
C GLU A 57 -1.92 -26.85 -21.50
N ASN A 58 -0.86 -26.31 -22.14
CA ASN A 58 -0.43 -24.89 -22.14
C ASN A 58 0.19 -24.35 -20.84
N ALA A 59 1.09 -25.11 -20.19
CA ALA A 59 1.97 -24.57 -19.15
C ALA A 59 3.43 -24.50 -19.63
N SER A 60 4.15 -23.47 -19.19
CA SER A 60 5.61 -23.39 -19.29
C SER A 60 6.21 -23.83 -17.97
N HIS A 61 7.28 -24.62 -18.01
CA HIS A 61 7.88 -25.28 -16.86
C HIS A 61 9.34 -24.86 -16.69
N ILE A 62 9.68 -24.30 -15.52
CA ILE A 62 11.06 -24.00 -15.11
C ILE A 62 11.47 -25.01 -14.05
N LEU A 63 12.56 -25.74 -14.29
CA LEU A 63 13.15 -26.63 -13.30
C LEU A 63 14.42 -26.02 -12.69
N CYS A 64 14.33 -25.62 -11.43
CA CYS A 64 15.44 -25.16 -10.61
C CYS A 64 15.99 -26.35 -9.80
N PHE A 65 17.27 -26.67 -9.93
CA PHE A 65 17.86 -27.79 -9.19
C PHE A 65 19.29 -27.51 -8.74
N VAL A 66 19.68 -28.17 -7.66
CA VAL A 66 20.99 -28.02 -7.03
C VAL A 66 21.83 -29.28 -7.16
N GLY A 67 23.12 -29.13 -7.48
CA GLY A 67 24.11 -30.20 -7.43
C GLY A 67 24.03 -31.18 -8.60
N THR A 68 23.50 -32.39 -8.38
CA THR A 68 23.50 -33.44 -9.41
C THR A 68 22.39 -33.20 -10.44
N THR A 69 22.72 -33.29 -11.73
CA THR A 69 21.73 -33.20 -12.82
C THR A 69 20.69 -34.33 -12.69
N PRO A 70 19.39 -34.02 -12.62
CA PRO A 70 18.33 -35.02 -12.69
C PRO A 70 18.34 -35.75 -14.03
N LYS A 71 17.88 -37.00 -14.05
CA LYS A 71 17.89 -37.82 -15.27
C LYS A 71 16.90 -37.31 -16.32
N ASP A 72 15.72 -36.85 -15.89
CA ASP A 72 14.61 -36.47 -16.76
C ASP A 72 14.31 -34.97 -16.64
N VAL A 73 14.95 -34.16 -17.50
CA VAL A 73 14.76 -32.69 -17.54
C VAL A 73 14.16 -32.18 -18.85
N GLU A 74 13.96 -33.05 -19.85
CA GLU A 74 13.52 -32.67 -21.21
C GLU A 74 12.11 -32.07 -21.26
N TRP A 75 11.29 -32.33 -20.24
CA TRP A 75 9.95 -31.76 -20.11
C TRP A 75 9.96 -30.28 -19.69
N SER A 76 11.10 -29.76 -19.22
CA SER A 76 11.22 -28.37 -18.79
C SER A 76 11.55 -27.46 -19.98
N ASP A 77 10.87 -26.32 -20.07
CA ASP A 77 11.13 -25.29 -21.08
C ASP A 77 12.40 -24.49 -20.75
N ALA A 78 12.73 -24.38 -19.46
CA ALA A 78 13.95 -23.76 -18.97
C ALA A 78 14.46 -24.47 -17.71
N ILE A 79 15.77 -24.38 -17.50
CA ILE A 79 16.44 -24.88 -16.30
C ILE A 79 17.20 -23.76 -15.60
N ILE A 80 17.27 -23.85 -14.28
CA ILE A 80 18.22 -23.08 -13.48
C ILE A 80 19.03 -24.07 -12.66
N TYR A 81 20.34 -24.05 -12.88
CA TYR A 81 21.29 -24.96 -12.24
C TYR A 81 22.12 -24.20 -11.22
N LEU A 82 22.19 -24.75 -10.00
CA LEU A 82 23.02 -24.26 -8.91
C LEU A 82 24.08 -25.34 -8.59
N GLU A 83 25.35 -24.95 -8.50
CA GLU A 83 26.44 -25.91 -8.28
C GLU A 83 26.38 -26.50 -6.87
N ASP A 84 26.07 -25.68 -5.87
CA ASP A 84 25.98 -26.09 -4.48
C ASP A 84 24.69 -25.57 -3.79
N GLN A 85 24.51 -25.99 -2.54
CA GLN A 85 23.34 -25.66 -1.72
C GLN A 85 23.54 -24.37 -0.90
N ASP A 86 24.38 -23.43 -1.33
CA ASP A 86 24.53 -22.13 -0.65
C ASP A 86 23.16 -21.43 -0.57
N PRO A 87 22.64 -21.16 0.63
CA PRO A 87 21.39 -20.44 0.82
C PRO A 87 21.37 -19.07 0.12
N THR A 88 22.54 -18.44 -0.06
CA THR A 88 22.66 -17.15 -0.76
C THR A 88 22.35 -17.29 -2.25
N GLU A 89 22.89 -18.31 -2.91
CA GLU A 89 22.64 -18.57 -4.34
C GLU A 89 21.20 -19.03 -4.59
N ILE A 90 20.64 -19.85 -3.69
CA ILE A 90 19.24 -20.26 -3.75
C ILE A 90 18.33 -19.05 -3.59
N SER A 91 18.58 -18.19 -2.60
CA SER A 91 17.84 -16.94 -2.40
C SER A 91 17.89 -16.06 -3.64
N ARG A 92 19.09 -15.81 -4.19
CA ARG A 92 19.25 -15.03 -5.44
C ARG A 92 18.49 -15.67 -6.60
N THR A 93 18.56 -16.98 -6.76
CA THR A 93 17.84 -17.69 -7.82
C THR A 93 16.33 -17.52 -7.71
N VAL A 94 15.77 -17.70 -6.52
CA VAL A 94 14.34 -17.49 -6.28
C VAL A 94 13.98 -16.04 -6.61
N GLN A 95 14.78 -15.08 -6.16
CA GLN A 95 14.55 -13.67 -6.46
C GLN A 95 14.63 -13.36 -7.97
N SER A 96 15.61 -13.92 -8.69
CA SER A 96 15.77 -13.73 -10.14
C SER A 96 14.62 -14.34 -10.93
N VAL A 97 14.11 -15.51 -10.52
CA VAL A 97 12.89 -16.12 -11.11
C VAL A 97 11.70 -15.17 -11.05
N PHE A 98 11.61 -14.37 -9.99
CA PHE A 98 10.52 -13.41 -9.81
C PHE A 98 10.87 -11.98 -10.20
N GLY A 99 12.04 -11.73 -10.78
CA GLY A 99 12.49 -10.42 -11.23
C GLY A 99 12.87 -9.44 -10.12
N GLY A 100 13.19 -9.92 -8.92
CA GLY A 100 13.87 -9.12 -7.89
C GLY A 100 15.40 -9.10 -8.04
N SER A 101 15.93 -9.93 -8.93
CA SER A 101 17.31 -9.88 -9.42
C SER A 101 17.32 -10.31 -10.89
N TYR A 102 18.50 -10.42 -11.50
CA TYR A 102 18.65 -10.79 -12.91
C TYR A 102 19.61 -11.95 -13.07
N PHE A 103 19.37 -12.78 -14.09
CA PHE A 103 20.30 -13.80 -14.54
C PHE A 103 21.29 -13.16 -15.51
N TYR A 104 22.59 -13.30 -15.24
CA TYR A 104 23.66 -12.91 -16.17
C TYR A 104 24.62 -14.05 -16.48
N GLU A 105 24.50 -15.16 -15.75
CA GLU A 105 25.36 -16.33 -15.89
C GLU A 105 24.84 -17.31 -16.94
N ARG A 106 25.74 -18.17 -17.42
CA ARG A 106 25.47 -19.23 -18.39
C ARG A 106 25.90 -20.55 -17.78
N LEU A 107 25.27 -21.64 -18.21
CA LEU A 107 25.54 -22.97 -17.69
C LEU A 107 27.04 -23.33 -17.80
N SER A 108 27.63 -23.71 -16.67
CA SER A 108 29.01 -24.21 -16.56
C SER A 108 29.18 -25.63 -17.10
N ARG A 109 28.07 -26.32 -17.45
CA ARG A 109 28.04 -27.68 -18.02
C ARG A 109 26.79 -27.92 -18.85
N SER A 110 26.79 -28.94 -19.70
CA SER A 110 25.57 -29.38 -20.39
C SER A 110 24.60 -30.06 -19.42
N VAL A 111 23.31 -29.81 -19.57
CA VAL A 111 22.23 -30.38 -18.75
C VAL A 111 21.08 -30.78 -19.67
N GLY A 112 20.85 -32.08 -19.85
CA GLY A 112 19.82 -32.60 -20.77
C GLY A 112 19.96 -32.00 -22.18
N GLN A 113 18.89 -31.36 -22.65
CA GLN A 113 18.85 -30.68 -23.95
C GLN A 113 19.56 -29.32 -24.02
N PHE A 114 20.09 -28.81 -22.89
CA PHE A 114 20.73 -27.50 -22.78
C PHE A 114 22.26 -27.63 -22.82
N PRO A 115 22.95 -27.19 -23.90
CA PRO A 115 24.41 -27.30 -24.01
C PRO A 115 25.18 -26.39 -23.03
N PHE A 116 26.44 -26.74 -22.77
CA PHE A 116 27.41 -25.85 -22.10
C PHE A 116 27.39 -24.43 -22.70
N GLY A 117 27.40 -23.41 -21.83
CA GLY A 117 27.37 -22.01 -22.24
C GLY A 117 25.98 -21.48 -22.64
N SER A 118 24.93 -22.30 -22.54
CA SER A 118 23.54 -21.83 -22.69
C SER A 118 23.13 -20.96 -21.50
N GLY A 119 22.34 -19.93 -21.75
CA GLY A 119 21.80 -19.05 -20.71
C GLY A 119 21.16 -17.82 -21.33
N LEU A 120 20.14 -17.29 -20.66
CA LEU A 120 19.50 -16.04 -21.02
C LEU A 120 19.98 -14.97 -20.03
N MET A 121 20.53 -13.89 -20.57
CA MET A 121 20.74 -12.68 -19.77
C MET A 121 19.39 -11.98 -19.65
N THR A 122 18.87 -11.87 -18.43
CA THR A 122 17.65 -11.09 -18.18
C THR A 122 18.01 -9.65 -17.90
N GLU A 123 17.12 -8.73 -18.26
CA GLU A 123 17.29 -7.33 -17.89
C GLU A 123 17.22 -7.17 -16.37
N GLU A 124 17.88 -6.14 -15.85
CA GLU A 124 17.73 -5.74 -14.47
C GLU A 124 16.31 -5.19 -14.27
N VAL A 125 15.52 -5.87 -13.45
CA VAL A 125 14.12 -5.50 -13.17
C VAL A 125 14.03 -4.94 -11.75
N THR A 126 13.35 -3.81 -11.59
CA THR A 126 13.23 -3.08 -10.32
C THR A 126 12.04 -3.58 -9.46
N ARG A 127 11.97 -4.89 -9.17
CA ARG A 127 11.06 -5.39 -8.12
C ARG A 127 11.73 -5.31 -6.77
N LEU A 128 10.90 -5.41 -5.71
CA LEU A 128 11.42 -5.47 -4.35
C LEU A 128 12.24 -6.73 -4.16
N SER A 129 13.43 -6.60 -3.62
CA SER A 129 14.34 -7.71 -3.34
C SER A 129 14.58 -7.89 -1.85
N VAL A 130 15.12 -9.05 -1.51
CA VAL A 130 15.58 -9.43 -0.18
C VAL A 130 17.10 -9.31 -0.16
N PRO A 131 17.67 -8.67 0.87
CA PRO A 131 19.11 -8.56 1.00
C PRO A 131 19.77 -9.93 1.09
N ASP A 132 20.94 -10.07 0.47
CA ASP A 132 21.80 -11.23 0.73
C ASP A 132 22.38 -11.21 2.16
N LEU A 133 23.18 -12.22 2.52
CA LEU A 133 23.69 -12.35 3.88
C LEU A 133 24.52 -11.11 4.30
N GLN A 134 25.37 -10.60 3.41
CA GLN A 134 26.21 -9.44 3.69
C GLN A 134 25.37 -8.17 3.88
N ARG A 135 24.42 -7.91 2.99
CA ARG A 135 23.48 -6.78 3.09
C ARG A 135 22.57 -6.92 4.32
N SER A 136 22.16 -8.12 4.67
CA SER A 136 21.37 -8.40 5.87
C SER A 136 22.14 -8.07 7.15
N HIS A 137 23.43 -8.43 7.22
CA HIS A 137 24.31 -8.02 8.31
C HIS A 137 24.53 -6.50 8.36
N TYR A 138 24.68 -5.85 7.19
CA TYR A 138 24.75 -4.40 7.11
C TYR A 138 23.52 -3.72 7.71
N TYR A 139 22.30 -4.23 7.44
CA TYR A 139 21.06 -3.66 7.99
C TYR A 139 20.78 -4.02 9.47
N GLN A 140 21.57 -4.88 10.10
CA GLN A 140 21.30 -5.35 11.46
C GLN A 140 21.24 -4.20 12.51
N PRO A 141 22.18 -3.23 12.53
CA PRO A 141 22.11 -2.11 13.48
C PRO A 141 20.84 -1.25 13.34
N LEU A 142 20.35 -1.08 12.10
CA LEU A 142 19.08 -0.39 11.83
C LEU A 142 17.90 -1.19 12.41
N ARG A 143 17.85 -2.51 12.17
CA ARG A 143 16.80 -3.39 12.71
C ARG A 143 16.75 -3.34 14.22
N ASP A 144 17.91 -3.37 14.89
CA ASP A 144 18.01 -3.33 16.35
C ASP A 144 17.51 -1.99 16.91
N THR A 145 17.95 -0.87 16.33
CA THR A 145 17.46 0.47 16.68
C THR A 145 15.95 0.59 16.52
N MET A 146 15.43 0.15 15.38
CA MET A 146 14.01 0.20 15.06
C MET A 146 13.18 -0.64 16.02
N GLN A 147 13.62 -1.88 16.32
CA GLN A 147 12.97 -2.75 17.28
C GLN A 147 12.88 -2.10 18.66
N LYS A 148 13.98 -1.49 19.13
CA LYS A 148 14.00 -0.79 20.41
C LYS A 148 12.99 0.36 20.46
N LEU A 149 12.92 1.17 19.41
CA LEU A 149 11.98 2.29 19.31
C LEU A 149 10.52 1.83 19.24
N ILE A 150 10.23 0.77 18.48
CA ILE A 150 8.87 0.19 18.43
C ILE A 150 8.49 -0.40 19.79
N GLN A 151 9.41 -1.08 20.47
CA GLN A 151 9.17 -1.63 21.80
C GLN A 151 8.86 -0.53 22.82
N GLU A 152 9.57 0.60 22.77
CA GLU A 152 9.25 1.79 23.58
C GLU A 152 7.80 2.26 23.34
N GLY A 153 7.34 2.25 22.09
CA GLY A 153 5.97 2.57 21.71
C GLY A 153 4.93 1.60 22.30
N LEU A 154 5.21 0.30 22.25
CA LEU A 154 4.36 -0.76 22.83
C LEU A 154 4.28 -0.64 24.35
N ASP A 155 5.42 -0.50 25.01
CA ASP A 155 5.52 -0.39 26.48
C ASP A 155 4.82 0.88 27.00
N SER A 156 4.82 1.93 26.18
CA SER A 156 4.11 3.18 26.48
C SER A 156 2.62 3.13 26.17
N PHE A 157 2.09 2.04 25.60
CA PHE A 157 0.72 1.91 25.10
C PHE A 157 0.39 2.98 24.04
N ALA A 158 1.34 3.28 23.14
CA ALA A 158 1.11 4.16 22.01
C ALA A 158 0.20 3.52 20.95
N PHE A 159 0.28 2.20 20.82
CA PHE A 159 -0.55 1.31 20.00
C PHE A 159 -0.41 -0.12 20.54
N PRO A 160 -1.39 -1.02 20.33
CA PRO A 160 -1.27 -2.42 20.75
C PRO A 160 -0.40 -3.24 19.81
N GLY A 161 -0.32 -2.89 18.52
CA GLY A 161 0.51 -3.58 17.54
C GLY A 161 0.89 -2.72 16.35
N ALA A 162 1.92 -3.15 15.63
CA ALA A 162 2.48 -2.43 14.49
C ALA A 162 3.06 -3.36 13.42
N GLN A 163 3.03 -2.91 12.16
CA GLN A 163 3.91 -3.39 11.09
C GLN A 163 4.89 -2.28 10.71
N LEU A 164 6.13 -2.66 10.49
CA LEU A 164 7.22 -1.79 10.07
C LEU A 164 7.84 -2.33 8.78
N LEU A 165 8.00 -1.46 7.78
CA LEU A 165 8.79 -1.75 6.58
C LEU A 165 9.75 -0.58 6.31
N VAL A 166 11.02 -0.90 6.07
CA VAL A 166 12.00 0.03 5.49
C VAL A 166 12.56 -0.63 4.25
N LEU A 167 12.44 0.08 3.13
CA LEU A 167 13.09 -0.26 1.87
C LEU A 167 14.27 0.68 1.68
N HIS A 168 15.39 0.16 1.19
CA HIS A 168 16.56 0.94 0.84
C HIS A 168 17.17 0.36 -0.43
N ASP A 169 17.27 1.19 -1.47
CA ASP A 169 17.85 0.82 -2.77
C ASP A 169 17.15 -0.42 -3.39
N GLY A 170 15.82 -0.47 -3.31
CA GLY A 170 15.00 -1.57 -3.84
C GLY A 170 14.93 -2.82 -2.96
N GLU A 171 15.69 -2.88 -1.85
CA GLU A 171 15.75 -4.03 -0.94
C GLU A 171 14.96 -3.82 0.35
N ILE A 172 14.48 -4.93 0.94
CA ILE A 172 13.87 -4.95 2.27
C ILE A 172 14.95 -4.87 3.37
N ALA A 173 15.26 -3.66 3.80
CA ALA A 173 16.18 -3.42 4.93
C ALA A 173 15.58 -3.87 6.26
N VAL A 174 14.29 -3.56 6.50
CA VAL A 174 13.53 -3.95 7.70
C VAL A 174 12.14 -4.39 7.30
N MET A 175 11.67 -5.55 7.77
CA MET A 175 10.26 -5.95 7.69
C MET A 175 9.88 -6.77 8.91
N SER A 176 9.07 -6.19 9.80
CA SER A 176 8.73 -6.81 11.07
C SER A 176 7.33 -6.43 11.54
N SER A 177 6.68 -7.36 12.24
CA SER A 177 5.44 -7.14 12.97
C SER A 177 5.67 -7.24 14.46
N TYR A 178 4.99 -6.40 15.23
CA TYR A 178 5.18 -6.29 16.67
C TYR A 178 3.84 -6.19 17.40
N GLY A 179 3.82 -6.67 18.64
CA GLY A 179 2.66 -6.57 19.52
C GLY A 179 1.48 -7.43 19.09
N PHE A 180 0.28 -6.94 19.36
CA PHE A 180 -0.96 -7.69 19.23
C PHE A 180 -2.06 -6.84 18.59
N HIS A 181 -3.09 -7.49 18.06
CA HIS A 181 -4.26 -6.81 17.49
C HIS A 181 -4.90 -5.85 18.50
N THR A 182 -4.92 -6.24 19.78
CA THR A 182 -5.50 -5.48 20.89
C THR A 182 -4.67 -5.64 22.17
N TYR A 183 -4.95 -4.82 23.19
CA TYR A 183 -4.22 -4.87 24.48
C TYR A 183 -4.52 -6.13 25.32
N GLU A 184 -5.56 -6.89 24.98
CA GLU A 184 -5.85 -8.21 25.57
C GLU A 184 -4.85 -9.30 25.13
N LYS A 185 -4.02 -9.01 24.12
CA LYS A 185 -2.94 -9.89 23.64
C LYS A 185 -3.40 -11.28 23.18
N ALA A 186 -4.65 -11.40 22.72
CA ALA A 186 -5.21 -12.66 22.24
C ALA A 186 -4.64 -13.11 20.88
N ARG A 187 -4.19 -12.16 20.04
CA ARG A 187 -3.70 -12.42 18.69
C ARG A 187 -2.49 -11.55 18.37
N PRO A 188 -1.31 -12.13 18.09
CA PRO A 188 -0.13 -11.36 17.67
C PRO A 188 -0.36 -10.74 16.30
N VAL A 189 0.28 -9.61 16.03
CA VAL A 189 0.32 -9.04 14.67
C VAL A 189 1.24 -9.87 13.79
N THR A 190 0.83 -10.11 12.56
CA THR A 190 1.59 -10.79 11.51
C THR A 190 1.82 -9.84 10.32
N ASN A 191 2.79 -10.13 9.44
CA ASN A 191 3.11 -9.29 8.29
C ASN A 191 1.99 -9.26 7.22
N THR A 192 0.99 -10.15 7.32
CA THR A 192 -0.17 -10.21 6.42
C THR A 192 -1.39 -9.47 6.97
N ASP A 193 -1.40 -9.08 8.24
CA ASP A 193 -2.54 -8.39 8.83
C ASP A 193 -2.84 -7.05 8.13
N LEU A 194 -4.13 -6.75 7.98
CA LEU A 194 -4.65 -5.60 7.27
C LEU A 194 -4.96 -4.45 8.24
N TYR A 195 -4.32 -3.32 8.04
CA TYR A 195 -4.57 -2.07 8.77
C TYR A 195 -5.48 -1.15 7.97
N ASP A 196 -6.36 -0.42 8.68
CA ASP A 196 -7.06 0.73 8.11
C ASP A 196 -6.05 1.86 7.85
N MET A 197 -5.87 2.21 6.57
CA MET A 197 -4.88 3.17 6.11
C MET A 197 -5.24 4.62 6.45
N ALA A 198 -6.49 4.89 6.85
CA ALA A 198 -7.01 6.24 7.07
C ALA A 198 -6.64 7.16 5.90
N SER A 199 -6.03 8.33 6.16
CA SER A 199 -5.72 9.32 5.13
C SER A 199 -4.56 8.95 4.19
N ILE A 200 -3.78 7.88 4.46
CA ILE A 200 -2.88 7.32 3.43
C ILE A 200 -3.66 6.95 2.18
N THR A 201 -4.93 6.54 2.33
CA THR A 201 -5.86 6.29 1.21
C THR A 201 -5.81 7.40 0.16
N LYS A 202 -5.72 8.68 0.53
CA LYS A 202 -5.71 9.79 -0.44
C LYS A 202 -4.62 9.63 -1.49
N VAL A 203 -3.42 9.34 -1.02
CA VAL A 203 -2.20 9.30 -1.82
C VAL A 203 -1.89 7.93 -2.40
N THR A 204 -2.61 6.89 -1.97
CA THR A 204 -2.48 5.52 -2.51
C THR A 204 -3.67 5.11 -3.37
N THR A 205 -4.69 5.97 -3.48
CA THR A 205 -5.92 5.72 -4.26
C THR A 205 -6.22 6.86 -5.23
N ALA A 206 -6.70 8.01 -4.75
CA ALA A 206 -6.99 9.16 -5.61
C ALA A 206 -5.75 9.65 -6.35
N THR A 207 -4.63 9.84 -5.67
CA THR A 207 -3.45 10.43 -6.33
C THR A 207 -2.89 9.57 -7.48
N PRO A 208 -2.66 8.24 -7.33
CA PRO A 208 -2.29 7.38 -8.45
C PRO A 208 -3.30 7.38 -9.59
N ALA A 209 -4.60 7.34 -9.27
CA ALA A 209 -5.63 7.40 -10.29
C ALA A 209 -5.63 8.73 -11.05
N LEU A 210 -5.45 9.85 -10.35
CA LEU A 210 -5.37 11.18 -10.97
C LEU A 210 -4.08 11.34 -11.78
N MET A 211 -2.93 10.87 -11.30
CA MET A 211 -1.68 10.85 -12.07
C MET A 211 -1.85 10.07 -13.38
N HIS A 212 -2.44 8.88 -13.32
CA HIS A 212 -2.72 8.07 -14.51
C HIS A 212 -3.67 8.77 -15.50
N LEU A 213 -4.72 9.44 -15.00
CA LEU A 213 -5.64 10.21 -15.84
C LEU A 213 -4.98 11.47 -16.42
N TYR A 214 -4.02 12.06 -15.70
CA TYR A 214 -3.25 13.21 -16.15
C TYR A 214 -2.27 12.83 -17.26
N ASP A 215 -1.57 11.70 -17.14
CA ASP A 215 -0.74 11.12 -18.21
C ASP A 215 -1.56 10.90 -19.50
N GLN A 216 -2.80 10.44 -19.34
CA GLN A 216 -3.75 10.25 -20.45
C GLN A 216 -4.36 11.56 -20.98
N LYS A 217 -3.99 12.72 -20.43
CA LYS A 217 -4.54 14.05 -20.76
C LYS A 217 -6.06 14.14 -20.56
N LYS A 218 -6.63 13.30 -19.70
CA LYS A 218 -8.07 13.29 -19.36
C LYS A 218 -8.41 14.31 -18.28
N ILE A 219 -7.42 14.70 -17.49
CA ILE A 219 -7.53 15.81 -16.54
C ILE A 219 -6.39 16.81 -16.77
N ASP A 220 -6.64 18.02 -16.33
CA ASP A 220 -5.77 19.18 -16.35
C ASP A 220 -5.84 19.81 -14.95
N LEU A 221 -4.68 19.96 -14.32
CA LEU A 221 -4.53 20.40 -12.94
C LEU A 221 -4.97 21.85 -12.74
N ASP A 222 -4.83 22.69 -13.76
CA ASP A 222 -5.10 24.13 -13.66
C ASP A 222 -6.54 24.47 -14.02
N LYS A 223 -7.33 23.49 -14.48
CA LYS A 223 -8.76 23.67 -14.67
C LYS A 223 -9.50 23.71 -13.34
N SER A 224 -10.56 24.51 -13.34
CA SER A 224 -11.49 24.65 -12.23
C SER A 224 -12.20 23.33 -11.92
N LEU A 225 -12.52 23.12 -10.64
CA LEU A 225 -13.32 21.98 -10.17
C LEU A 225 -14.67 21.87 -10.86
N CYS A 226 -15.28 22.98 -11.30
CA CYS A 226 -16.54 22.95 -12.05
C CYS A 226 -16.42 22.13 -13.34
N THR A 227 -15.24 22.10 -13.96
CA THR A 227 -14.96 21.27 -15.14
C THR A 227 -15.22 19.78 -14.87
N TYR A 228 -14.84 19.32 -13.69
CA TYR A 228 -14.85 17.90 -13.31
C TYR A 228 -16.05 17.52 -12.44
N PHE A 229 -16.63 18.49 -11.74
CA PHE A 229 -17.72 18.29 -10.81
C PHE A 229 -18.81 19.32 -11.10
N PRO A 230 -19.75 19.03 -12.03
CA PRO A 230 -20.82 19.95 -12.39
C PRO A 230 -21.66 20.44 -11.18
N VAL A 231 -21.73 19.63 -10.12
CA VAL A 231 -22.41 19.98 -8.87
C VAL A 231 -21.79 21.19 -8.15
N LEU A 232 -20.52 21.49 -8.41
CA LEU A 232 -19.77 22.61 -7.80
C LEU A 232 -19.86 23.92 -8.60
N CYS A 233 -20.32 23.89 -9.85
CA CYS A 233 -20.33 25.05 -10.75
C CYS A 233 -21.16 26.25 -10.24
N ASN A 234 -22.21 25.99 -9.47
CA ASN A 234 -23.06 27.03 -8.90
C ASN A 234 -22.75 27.29 -7.40
N SER A 235 -21.49 27.06 -7.00
CA SER A 235 -21.04 27.25 -5.62
C SER A 235 -19.85 28.20 -5.55
N ASN A 236 -19.50 28.64 -4.34
CA ASN A 236 -18.28 29.42 -4.09
C ASN A 236 -16.96 28.66 -4.35
N LYS A 237 -17.02 27.42 -4.84
CA LYS A 237 -15.87 26.59 -5.22
C LYS A 237 -15.71 26.48 -6.73
N ALA A 238 -16.56 27.16 -7.51
CA ALA A 238 -16.59 27.04 -8.95
C ALA A 238 -15.24 27.37 -9.60
N ASP A 239 -14.51 28.36 -9.07
CA ASP A 239 -13.25 28.83 -9.65
C ASP A 239 -12.00 28.20 -9.03
N VAL A 240 -12.15 27.36 -7.98
CA VAL A 240 -11.01 26.69 -7.35
C VAL A 240 -10.47 25.65 -8.33
N SER A 241 -9.17 25.68 -8.61
CA SER A 241 -8.51 24.71 -9.50
C SER A 241 -8.31 23.35 -8.84
N LEU A 242 -8.16 22.31 -9.66
CA LEU A 242 -7.79 20.97 -9.16
C LEU A 242 -6.43 21.01 -8.43
N ARG A 243 -5.47 21.79 -8.93
CA ARG A 243 -4.16 22.01 -8.33
C ARG A 243 -4.27 22.57 -6.92
N GLU A 244 -5.04 23.63 -6.74
CA GLU A 244 -5.25 24.24 -5.42
C GLU A 244 -5.90 23.26 -4.44
N VAL A 245 -6.83 22.42 -4.90
CA VAL A 245 -7.42 21.39 -4.05
C VAL A 245 -6.42 20.34 -3.62
N LEU A 246 -5.66 19.78 -4.56
CA LEU A 246 -4.71 18.71 -4.30
C LEU A 246 -3.53 19.18 -3.43
N ALA A 247 -3.18 20.46 -3.51
CA ALA A 247 -2.18 21.09 -2.64
C ALA A 247 -2.77 21.64 -1.32
N HIS A 248 -4.07 21.46 -1.05
CA HIS A 248 -4.75 22.03 0.13
C HIS A 248 -4.65 23.57 0.24
N GLN A 249 -4.59 24.25 -0.91
CA GLN A 249 -4.58 25.71 -1.07
C GLN A 249 -5.98 26.29 -1.38
N GLY A 250 -6.93 25.45 -1.80
CA GLY A 250 -8.26 25.87 -2.27
C GLY A 250 -9.24 26.37 -1.20
N ARG A 251 -8.77 26.69 0.02
CA ARG A 251 -9.55 27.26 1.15
C ARG A 251 -10.76 26.42 1.59
N LEU A 252 -10.83 25.15 1.21
CA LEU A 252 -11.93 24.26 1.58
C LEU A 252 -11.96 24.01 3.09
N GLN A 253 -13.15 23.82 3.67
CA GLN A 253 -13.29 23.39 5.07
C GLN A 253 -12.54 22.07 5.31
N PRO A 254 -11.88 21.88 6.47
CA PRO A 254 -11.12 20.66 6.73
C PRO A 254 -11.96 19.38 6.69
N TYR A 255 -13.11 19.38 7.36
CA TYR A 255 -14.02 18.24 7.48
C TYR A 255 -15.46 18.69 7.72
N ILE A 256 -16.42 17.80 7.45
CA ILE A 256 -17.85 17.96 7.78
C ILE A 256 -18.32 16.68 8.46
N VAL A 257 -19.06 16.81 9.58
CA VAL A 257 -19.60 15.64 10.30
C VAL A 257 -21.00 15.28 9.77
N TYR A 258 -21.07 14.31 8.86
CA TYR A 258 -22.31 13.99 8.15
C TYR A 258 -23.33 13.20 8.95
N TRP A 259 -22.90 12.44 9.96
CA TRP A 259 -23.78 11.53 10.70
C TRP A 259 -24.55 12.23 11.84
N GLN A 260 -24.04 13.31 12.43
CA GLN A 260 -24.65 13.94 13.61
C GLN A 260 -26.08 14.44 13.34
N ASN A 261 -26.32 15.04 12.17
CA ASN A 261 -27.65 15.51 11.76
C ASN A 261 -28.67 14.38 11.52
N THR A 262 -28.23 13.12 11.57
CA THR A 262 -29.09 11.94 11.47
C THR A 262 -29.68 11.52 12.82
N LEU A 263 -29.21 12.07 13.93
CA LEU A 263 -29.74 11.79 15.26
C LEU A 263 -31.06 12.53 15.51
N ARG A 264 -31.91 11.90 16.34
CA ARG A 264 -33.05 12.54 17.01
C ARG A 264 -32.58 13.08 18.37
N LYS A 265 -33.38 13.96 18.99
CA LYS A 265 -33.15 14.43 20.37
C LYS A 265 -32.98 13.27 21.37
N SER A 266 -33.61 12.12 21.11
CA SER A 266 -33.49 10.91 21.94
C SER A 266 -32.17 10.13 21.76
N GLY A 267 -31.22 10.63 20.96
CA GLY A 267 -29.98 9.93 20.61
C GLY A 267 -30.16 8.70 19.69
N LYS A 268 -31.37 8.45 19.18
CA LYS A 268 -31.64 7.38 18.18
C LYS A 268 -31.49 7.92 16.77
N TYR A 269 -31.02 7.09 15.84
CA TYR A 269 -30.99 7.45 14.43
C TYR A 269 -32.38 7.67 13.83
N ARG A 270 -32.48 8.62 12.91
CA ARG A 270 -33.68 8.84 12.09
C ARG A 270 -33.92 7.59 11.22
N SER A 271 -35.08 6.97 11.38
CA SER A 271 -35.47 5.73 10.67
C SER A 271 -35.55 5.83 9.14
N ARG A 272 -35.62 7.05 8.59
CA ARG A 272 -35.54 7.31 7.14
C ARG A 272 -34.09 7.39 6.63
N THR A 273 -33.12 7.44 7.54
CA THR A 273 -31.68 7.52 7.23
C THR A 273 -30.98 6.19 7.51
N PHE A 274 -31.21 5.61 8.70
CA PHE A 274 -30.59 4.35 9.10
C PHE A 274 -31.63 3.28 9.45
N LYS A 275 -31.27 2.02 9.17
CA LYS A 275 -32.01 0.82 9.57
C LYS A 275 -31.07 -0.23 10.14
N LYS A 276 -31.62 -1.13 10.95
CA LYS A 276 -30.90 -2.27 11.52
C LYS A 276 -30.76 -3.47 10.59
N ARG A 277 -31.50 -3.47 9.48
CA ARG A 277 -31.53 -4.56 8.51
C ARG A 277 -31.29 -4.02 7.11
N MET A 278 -30.50 -4.74 6.35
CA MET A 278 -30.26 -4.48 4.94
C MET A 278 -31.56 -4.54 4.13
N SER A 279 -31.66 -3.69 3.12
CA SER A 279 -32.73 -3.76 2.11
C SER A 279 -32.30 -2.97 0.86
N SER A 280 -33.06 -3.08 -0.23
CA SER A 280 -32.81 -2.28 -1.45
C SER A 280 -32.83 -0.76 -1.22
N ARG A 281 -33.50 -0.28 -0.16
CA ARG A 281 -33.48 1.15 0.24
C ARG A 281 -32.31 1.51 1.15
N PHE A 282 -31.77 0.55 1.89
CA PHE A 282 -30.66 0.71 2.84
C PHE A 282 -29.56 -0.33 2.57
N PRO A 283 -28.83 -0.22 1.44
CA PRO A 283 -27.83 -1.22 1.04
C PRO A 283 -26.44 -0.95 1.62
N ILE A 284 -26.15 0.28 2.03
CA ILE A 284 -24.80 0.71 2.46
C ILE A 284 -24.55 0.23 3.88
N LYS A 285 -23.54 -0.61 4.09
CA LYS A 285 -23.23 -1.24 5.38
C LYS A 285 -22.26 -0.35 6.17
N ILE A 286 -22.73 0.24 7.28
CA ILE A 286 -21.86 1.01 8.20
C ILE A 286 -21.20 0.08 9.21
N THR A 287 -21.98 -0.89 9.70
CA THR A 287 -21.56 -1.99 10.58
C THR A 287 -22.45 -3.20 10.29
N GLU A 288 -22.23 -4.34 10.95
CA GLU A 288 -23.07 -5.54 10.83
C GLU A 288 -24.57 -5.27 11.06
N GLU A 289 -24.89 -4.30 11.93
CA GLU A 289 -26.27 -4.02 12.34
C GLU A 289 -26.75 -2.61 11.98
N LEU A 290 -26.03 -1.86 11.13
CA LEU A 290 -26.40 -0.49 10.80
C LEU A 290 -26.22 -0.21 9.30
N PHE A 291 -27.33 0.11 8.63
CA PHE A 291 -27.40 0.29 7.18
C PHE A 291 -27.93 1.68 6.81
N LEU A 292 -27.24 2.36 5.89
CA LEU A 292 -27.52 3.71 5.45
C LEU A 292 -28.41 3.71 4.19
N HIS A 293 -29.33 4.68 4.14
CA HIS A 293 -30.23 4.86 3.00
C HIS A 293 -29.46 5.22 1.72
N ARG A 294 -29.74 4.52 0.60
CA ARG A 294 -29.02 4.65 -0.69
C ARG A 294 -28.91 6.07 -1.26
N LYS A 295 -29.83 6.97 -0.90
CA LYS A 295 -29.84 8.37 -1.37
C LYS A 295 -29.07 9.33 -0.46
N TYR A 296 -28.42 8.86 0.61
CA TYR A 296 -27.78 9.77 1.57
C TYR A 296 -26.55 10.48 1.00
N LYS A 297 -25.86 9.88 0.02
CA LYS A 297 -24.75 10.55 -0.70
C LYS A 297 -25.13 11.95 -1.20
N ARG A 298 -26.34 12.15 -1.73
CA ARG A 298 -26.83 13.46 -2.16
C ARG A 298 -26.80 14.53 -1.06
N LYS A 299 -26.91 14.13 0.22
CA LYS A 299 -26.79 15.05 1.35
C LYS A 299 -25.33 15.38 1.68
N ILE A 300 -24.43 14.43 1.47
CA ILE A 300 -22.98 14.64 1.57
C ILE A 300 -22.57 15.65 0.49
N ASP A 301 -22.93 15.39 -0.77
CA ASP A 301 -22.62 16.27 -1.90
C ASP A 301 -23.17 17.68 -1.66
N LYS A 302 -24.45 17.80 -1.25
CA LYS A 302 -25.05 19.11 -0.94
C LYS A 302 -24.34 19.83 0.20
N ALA A 303 -23.88 19.11 1.22
CA ALA A 303 -23.14 19.72 2.33
C ALA A 303 -21.75 20.21 1.87
N ILE A 304 -21.08 19.50 0.97
CA ILE A 304 -19.82 19.95 0.35
C ILE A 304 -20.08 21.19 -0.51
N VAL A 305 -21.10 21.17 -1.37
CA VAL A 305 -21.48 22.32 -2.23
C VAL A 305 -21.73 23.57 -1.39
N ASN A 306 -22.53 23.43 -0.33
CA ASN A 306 -22.98 24.55 0.50
C ASN A 306 -21.96 25.01 1.55
N SER A 307 -20.85 24.30 1.76
CA SER A 307 -19.87 24.71 2.77
C SER A 307 -19.17 26.02 2.38
N PRO A 308 -18.87 26.91 3.32
CA PRO A 308 -18.13 28.14 3.01
C PRO A 308 -16.65 27.83 2.72
N LEU A 309 -16.03 28.58 1.81
CA LEU A 309 -14.57 28.65 1.78
C LEU A 309 -14.09 29.39 3.04
N ASN A 310 -12.95 28.99 3.59
CA ASN A 310 -12.31 29.71 4.68
C ASN A 310 -11.93 31.12 4.23
N GLU A 311 -12.12 32.11 5.11
CA GLU A 311 -11.90 33.53 4.78
C GLU A 311 -10.46 33.81 4.38
N ASN A 312 -9.51 33.28 5.15
CA ASN A 312 -8.08 33.49 4.90
C ASN A 312 -7.53 32.52 3.84
N PRO A 313 -6.73 33.03 2.89
CA PRO A 313 -5.93 32.18 2.01
C PRO A 313 -4.82 31.46 2.79
N GLY A 314 -4.32 30.35 2.24
CA GLY A 314 -3.23 29.58 2.83
C GLY A 314 -3.54 28.08 2.94
N TYR A 315 -2.53 27.33 3.39
CA TYR A 315 -2.63 25.88 3.57
C TYR A 315 -3.65 25.50 4.64
N ILE A 316 -4.69 24.78 4.22
CA ILE A 316 -5.69 24.17 5.11
C ILE A 316 -5.98 22.75 4.62
N TYR A 317 -5.53 21.75 5.37
CA TYR A 317 -5.78 20.34 5.07
C TYR A 317 -7.29 20.06 4.98
N SER A 318 -7.75 19.58 3.83
CA SER A 318 -9.17 19.30 3.56
C SER A 318 -9.37 17.97 2.82
N GLY A 319 -10.26 17.14 3.36
CA GLY A 319 -10.65 15.86 2.75
C GLY A 319 -11.88 15.95 1.83
N LEU A 320 -12.50 17.12 1.68
CA LEU A 320 -13.84 17.20 1.07
C LEU A 320 -13.88 16.75 -0.40
N THR A 321 -12.93 17.20 -1.21
CA THR A 321 -12.90 16.82 -2.63
C THR A 321 -12.50 15.36 -2.84
N PHE A 322 -11.75 14.77 -1.89
CA PHE A 322 -11.44 13.34 -1.90
C PHE A 322 -12.66 12.45 -1.67
N LEU A 323 -13.81 13.00 -1.28
CA LEU A 323 -15.09 12.29 -1.26
C LEU A 323 -15.75 12.24 -2.65
N LEU A 324 -15.31 13.09 -3.60
CA LEU A 324 -15.89 13.23 -4.94
C LEU A 324 -15.07 12.51 -6.02
N PHE A 325 -13.75 12.33 -5.84
CA PHE A 325 -12.90 11.66 -6.84
C PHE A 325 -13.33 10.25 -7.27
N PRO A 326 -13.96 9.39 -6.43
CA PRO A 326 -14.50 8.13 -6.91
C PRO A 326 -15.49 8.27 -8.07
N GLU A 327 -16.32 9.32 -8.06
CA GLU A 327 -17.26 9.60 -9.15
C GLU A 327 -16.55 10.15 -10.37
N LEU A 328 -15.56 11.03 -10.20
CA LEU A 328 -14.76 11.54 -11.32
C LEU A 328 -14.05 10.41 -12.07
N VAL A 329 -13.37 9.51 -11.34
CA VAL A 329 -12.69 8.36 -11.95
C VAL A 329 -13.71 7.50 -12.72
N LYS A 330 -14.88 7.26 -12.12
CA LYS A 330 -15.95 6.51 -12.79
C LYS A 330 -16.49 7.20 -14.04
N GLU A 331 -16.68 8.52 -14.01
CA GLU A 331 -17.16 9.28 -15.17
C GLU A 331 -16.14 9.27 -16.31
N LEU A 332 -14.85 9.38 -16.01
CA LEU A 332 -13.78 9.44 -17.02
C LEU A 332 -13.33 8.07 -17.56
N THR A 333 -13.60 6.99 -16.83
CA THR A 333 -13.11 5.64 -17.18
C THR A 333 -14.21 4.61 -17.39
N GLY A 334 -15.42 4.86 -16.88
CA GLY A 334 -16.49 3.87 -16.78
C GLY A 334 -16.29 2.83 -15.67
N GLU A 335 -15.14 2.83 -14.98
CA GLU A 335 -14.78 1.85 -13.96
C GLU A 335 -15.01 2.40 -12.54
N ARG A 336 -15.42 1.56 -11.59
CA ARG A 336 -15.44 1.95 -10.18
C ARG A 336 -14.01 2.13 -9.67
N ILE A 337 -13.80 3.03 -8.72
CA ILE A 337 -12.47 3.35 -8.19
C ILE A 337 -11.69 2.12 -7.69
N ASP A 338 -12.36 1.18 -7.02
CA ASP A 338 -11.75 -0.05 -6.52
C ASP A 338 -11.35 -1.00 -7.63
N SER A 339 -12.21 -1.20 -8.65
CA SER A 339 -11.88 -2.01 -9.82
C SER A 339 -10.76 -1.39 -10.66
N PHE A 340 -10.79 -0.06 -10.83
CA PHE A 340 -9.77 0.70 -11.54
C PHE A 340 -8.41 0.53 -10.87
N LEU A 341 -8.32 0.79 -9.55
CA LEU A 341 -7.06 0.67 -8.81
C LEU A 341 -6.54 -0.76 -8.81
N TYR A 342 -7.42 -1.75 -8.65
CA TYR A 342 -7.02 -3.14 -8.73
C TYR A 342 -6.40 -3.47 -10.09
N LYS A 343 -7.09 -3.11 -11.18
CA LYS A 343 -6.66 -3.42 -12.56
C LYS A 343 -5.36 -2.72 -12.96
N TYR A 344 -5.24 -1.41 -12.71
CA TYR A 344 -4.12 -0.62 -13.23
C TYR A 344 -2.96 -0.47 -12.25
N PHE A 345 -3.12 -0.79 -10.96
CA PHE A 345 -2.07 -0.61 -9.97
C PHE A 345 -1.87 -1.86 -9.10
N TYR A 346 -2.86 -2.25 -8.31
CA TYR A 346 -2.61 -3.24 -7.25
C TYR A 346 -2.32 -4.63 -7.79
N HIS A 347 -3.03 -5.06 -8.82
CA HIS A 347 -2.81 -6.35 -9.43
C HIS A 347 -1.45 -6.44 -10.15
N PRO A 348 -1.08 -5.53 -11.07
CA PRO A 348 0.22 -5.62 -11.74
C PRO A 348 1.42 -5.44 -10.78
N LEU A 349 1.28 -4.62 -9.73
CA LEU A 349 2.28 -4.48 -8.67
C LEU A 349 2.41 -5.75 -7.81
N GLY A 350 1.44 -6.68 -7.85
CA GLY A 350 1.37 -7.81 -6.93
C GLY A 350 0.99 -7.41 -5.49
N ALA A 351 0.31 -6.28 -5.32
CA ALA A 351 -0.14 -5.71 -4.05
C ALA A 351 -1.57 -6.16 -3.70
N GLN A 352 -1.76 -7.46 -3.48
CA GLN A 352 -3.09 -8.10 -3.41
C GLN A 352 -3.87 -7.83 -2.14
N ARG A 353 -3.18 -7.43 -1.09
CA ARG A 353 -3.76 -7.13 0.22
C ARG A 353 -4.15 -5.65 0.32
N LEU A 354 -3.83 -4.82 -0.67
CA LEU A 354 -4.42 -3.48 -0.82
C LEU A 354 -5.86 -3.61 -1.32
N THR A 355 -6.83 -3.31 -0.46
CA THR A 355 -8.24 -3.43 -0.84
C THR A 355 -9.14 -2.46 -0.10
N TYR A 356 -10.26 -2.12 -0.72
CA TYR A 356 -11.41 -1.54 -0.03
C TYR A 356 -12.28 -2.66 0.51
N ARG A 357 -13.03 -2.40 1.59
CA ARG A 357 -14.00 -3.37 2.15
C ARG A 357 -13.33 -4.74 2.42
N PRO A 358 -12.31 -4.80 3.30
CA PRO A 358 -11.50 -6.00 3.49
C PRO A 358 -12.33 -7.23 3.89
N ASN A 359 -13.46 -7.04 4.60
CA ASN A 359 -14.37 -8.12 4.98
C ASN A 359 -15.00 -8.89 3.82
N ASP A 360 -15.00 -8.32 2.60
CA ASP A 360 -15.53 -9.00 1.42
C ASP A 360 -14.52 -10.03 0.86
N HIS A 361 -13.26 -9.98 1.32
CA HIS A 361 -12.14 -10.75 0.76
C HIS A 361 -11.29 -11.50 1.80
N PHE A 362 -11.24 -11.03 3.04
CA PHE A 362 -10.36 -11.53 4.09
C PHE A 362 -11.12 -11.89 5.36
N ALA A 363 -10.61 -12.85 6.11
CA ALA A 363 -11.20 -13.23 7.37
C ALA A 363 -10.99 -12.14 8.43
N MET A 364 -11.96 -11.98 9.33
CA MET A 364 -11.94 -10.91 10.34
C MET A 364 -10.70 -10.97 11.26
N ASN A 365 -10.12 -12.16 11.45
CA ASN A 365 -8.91 -12.37 12.24
C ASN A 365 -7.62 -11.95 11.53
N GLU A 366 -7.67 -11.61 10.25
CA GLU A 366 -6.55 -11.01 9.48
C GLU A 366 -6.65 -9.48 9.43
N ILE A 367 -7.70 -8.88 10.00
CA ILE A 367 -7.93 -7.44 9.96
C ILE A 367 -7.72 -6.87 11.35
N ILE A 368 -6.99 -5.75 11.44
CA ILE A 368 -6.68 -5.12 12.72
C ILE A 368 -7.89 -4.30 13.21
N PRO A 369 -8.33 -4.49 14.48
CA PRO A 369 -9.35 -3.63 15.08
C PRO A 369 -8.87 -2.18 15.23
N THR A 370 -9.76 -1.21 14.98
CA THR A 370 -9.40 0.22 14.97
C THR A 370 -9.80 0.94 16.25
N GLU A 371 -11.10 1.16 16.51
CA GLU A 371 -11.57 1.94 17.66
C GLU A 371 -12.85 1.36 18.25
N VAL A 372 -13.01 1.42 19.57
CA VAL A 372 -14.33 1.31 20.22
C VAL A 372 -15.06 2.64 20.05
N ASP A 373 -15.79 2.80 18.95
CA ASP A 373 -16.54 4.02 18.64
C ASP A 373 -17.77 4.12 19.55
N THR A 374 -17.76 5.11 20.45
CA THR A 374 -18.83 5.32 21.43
C THR A 374 -19.89 6.34 20.99
N VAL A 375 -19.68 7.04 19.86
CA VAL A 375 -20.52 8.18 19.44
C VAL A 375 -21.42 7.83 18.25
N PHE A 376 -20.85 7.25 17.19
CA PHE A 376 -21.54 6.95 15.95
C PHE A 376 -21.91 5.46 15.90
N ARG A 377 -20.93 4.58 15.71
CA ARG A 377 -21.20 3.15 15.47
C ARG A 377 -21.57 2.40 16.75
N ARG A 378 -21.21 2.93 17.92
CA ARG A 378 -21.49 2.37 19.27
C ARG A 378 -21.04 0.92 19.43
N GLN A 379 -19.89 0.61 18.84
CA GLN A 379 -19.29 -0.73 18.83
C GLN A 379 -17.81 -0.64 18.47
N LEU A 380 -17.10 -1.77 18.61
CA LEU A 380 -15.77 -1.91 18.04
C LEU A 380 -15.83 -1.84 16.51
N VAL A 381 -15.07 -0.92 15.93
CA VAL A 381 -14.89 -0.81 14.49
C VAL A 381 -13.80 -1.76 14.05
N HIS A 382 -14.20 -2.83 13.36
CA HIS A 382 -13.33 -3.92 12.92
C HIS A 382 -13.76 -4.39 11.53
N GLY A 383 -12.86 -4.32 10.54
CA GLY A 383 -13.18 -4.65 9.15
C GLY A 383 -13.96 -3.59 8.37
N TYR A 384 -14.28 -2.47 9.01
CA TYR A 384 -14.94 -1.31 8.43
C TYR A 384 -14.04 -0.09 8.54
N VAL A 385 -14.08 0.79 7.53
CA VAL A 385 -13.33 2.04 7.56
C VAL A 385 -13.69 2.87 8.80
N HIS A 386 -12.66 3.38 9.48
CA HIS A 386 -12.72 4.19 10.68
C HIS A 386 -13.35 5.57 10.42
N ASP A 387 -12.93 6.24 9.34
CA ASP A 387 -13.46 7.53 8.92
C ASP A 387 -14.97 7.47 8.68
N GLU A 388 -15.73 8.31 9.39
CA GLU A 388 -17.18 8.25 9.37
C GLU A 388 -17.77 8.69 8.03
N ALA A 389 -17.13 9.63 7.33
CA ALA A 389 -17.60 10.08 6.02
C ALA A 389 -17.42 8.98 4.97
N ALA A 390 -16.26 8.32 4.95
CA ALA A 390 -15.96 7.18 4.10
C ALA A 390 -16.91 6.01 4.36
N ALA A 391 -17.20 5.68 5.63
CA ALA A 391 -18.17 4.64 5.96
C ALA A 391 -19.56 4.96 5.39
N MET A 392 -19.97 6.23 5.43
CA MET A 392 -21.24 6.69 4.83
C MET A 392 -21.23 6.72 3.30
N LEU A 393 -20.08 6.47 2.67
CA LEU A 393 -19.89 6.27 1.23
C LEU A 393 -19.58 4.79 0.91
N ASP A 394 -20.10 3.86 1.71
CA ASP A 394 -19.95 2.41 1.50
C ASP A 394 -18.50 1.91 1.59
N GLY A 395 -17.63 2.67 2.27
CA GLY A 395 -16.20 2.41 2.39
C GLY A 395 -15.40 2.75 1.12
N LEU A 396 -16.05 3.02 0.00
CA LEU A 396 -15.43 3.31 -1.30
C LEU A 396 -15.14 4.80 -1.47
N SER A 397 -14.30 5.33 -0.57
CA SER A 397 -13.92 6.74 -0.58
C SER A 397 -12.41 6.88 -0.76
N THR A 398 -11.98 7.83 -1.59
CA THR A 398 -10.55 8.15 -1.69
C THR A 398 -10.07 9.06 -0.55
N ASN A 399 -10.97 9.56 0.32
CA ASN A 399 -10.57 10.29 1.52
C ASN A 399 -9.95 9.36 2.58
N ALA A 400 -10.53 8.17 2.72
CA ALA A 400 -10.18 7.08 3.63
C ALA A 400 -10.96 5.83 3.18
N GLY A 401 -10.47 4.63 3.46
CA GLY A 401 -11.19 3.38 3.14
C GLY A 401 -10.32 2.25 2.63
N LEU A 402 -9.07 2.53 2.25
CA LEU A 402 -8.13 1.50 1.88
C LEU A 402 -7.65 0.75 3.13
N PHE A 403 -7.54 -0.56 3.00
CA PHE A 403 -6.89 -1.45 3.94
C PHE A 403 -5.69 -2.12 3.28
N GLY A 404 -4.72 -2.55 4.06
CA GLY A 404 -3.53 -3.22 3.54
C GLY A 404 -2.50 -3.57 4.61
N ASN A 405 -1.44 -4.25 4.19
CA ASN A 405 -0.25 -4.49 5.01
C ASN A 405 0.92 -3.61 4.55
N ALA A 406 2.01 -3.63 5.31
CA ALA A 406 3.18 -2.79 5.03
C ALA A 406 3.88 -3.18 3.72
N LEU A 407 3.99 -4.48 3.43
CA LEU A 407 4.66 -4.99 2.23
C LEU A 407 3.97 -4.54 0.93
N ASP A 408 2.65 -4.68 0.84
CA ASP A 408 1.94 -4.35 -0.39
C ASP A 408 1.81 -2.84 -0.59
N LEU A 409 1.70 -2.08 0.50
CA LEU A 409 1.90 -0.64 0.43
C LEU A 409 3.33 -0.29 -0.03
N GLY A 410 4.33 -1.05 0.43
CA GLY A 410 5.73 -0.94 0.04
C GLY A 410 5.95 -1.10 -1.47
N LYS A 411 5.26 -2.03 -2.12
CA LYS A 411 5.31 -2.22 -3.59
C LYS A 411 4.82 -0.98 -4.34
N LEU A 412 3.72 -0.37 -3.89
CA LEU A 412 3.23 0.89 -4.45
C LEU A 412 4.21 2.04 -4.19
N CYS A 413 4.74 2.15 -2.98
CA CYS A 413 5.73 3.18 -2.64
C CYS A 413 7.05 2.99 -3.40
N GLN A 414 7.46 1.76 -3.69
CA GLN A 414 8.62 1.46 -4.53
C GLN A 414 8.38 1.88 -5.98
N MET A 415 7.18 1.69 -6.52
CA MET A 415 6.82 2.23 -7.84
C MET A 415 6.95 3.75 -7.87
N LEU A 416 6.52 4.44 -6.81
CA LEU A 416 6.72 5.90 -6.68
C LEU A 416 8.22 6.25 -6.57
N LEU A 417 9.00 5.50 -5.77
CA LEU A 417 10.44 5.72 -5.64
C LEU A 417 11.17 5.56 -6.99
N ASN A 418 10.75 4.57 -7.78
CA ASN A 418 11.28 4.23 -9.10
C ASN A 418 10.73 5.12 -10.23
N SER A 419 10.38 6.37 -9.93
CA SER A 419 9.86 7.34 -10.91
C SER A 419 8.66 6.82 -11.71
N GLY A 420 7.75 6.11 -11.04
CA GLY A 420 6.51 5.59 -11.63
C GLY A 420 6.65 4.24 -12.34
N SER A 421 7.81 3.59 -12.27
CA SER A 421 8.05 2.26 -12.85
C SER A 421 8.16 1.16 -11.79
N TYR A 422 7.73 -0.05 -12.11
CA TYR A 422 7.94 -1.20 -11.24
C TYR A 422 7.88 -2.49 -12.04
N GLY A 423 8.81 -3.42 -11.82
CA GLY A 423 8.72 -4.74 -12.45
C GLY A 423 8.80 -4.72 -13.98
N GLY A 424 9.46 -3.72 -14.57
CA GLY A 424 9.58 -3.53 -16.02
C GLY A 424 8.41 -2.78 -16.67
N GLU A 425 7.40 -2.39 -15.90
CA GLU A 425 6.23 -1.64 -16.38
C GLU A 425 6.25 -0.19 -15.91
N GLN A 426 5.85 0.74 -16.78
CA GLN A 426 5.68 2.16 -16.45
C GLN A 426 4.19 2.44 -16.14
N PHE A 427 3.90 2.76 -14.89
CA PHE A 427 2.53 3.03 -14.40
C PHE A 427 2.14 4.50 -14.51
N ILE A 428 3.10 5.37 -14.22
CA ILE A 428 2.97 6.83 -14.17
C ILE A 428 4.24 7.41 -14.79
N SER A 429 4.15 8.40 -15.69
CA SER A 429 5.36 8.98 -16.29
C SER A 429 6.25 9.69 -15.24
N PRO A 430 7.59 9.70 -15.43
CA PRO A 430 8.49 10.46 -14.56
C PRO A 430 8.11 11.95 -14.45
N GLU A 431 7.66 12.56 -15.55
CA GLU A 431 7.25 13.96 -15.60
C GLU A 431 6.01 14.22 -14.74
N THR A 432 5.02 13.33 -14.81
CA THR A 432 3.82 13.43 -13.97
C THR A 432 4.16 13.24 -12.50
N LEU A 433 5.01 12.27 -12.17
CA LEU A 433 5.42 12.07 -10.79
C LEU A 433 6.18 13.30 -10.25
N GLN A 434 7.10 13.86 -11.03
CA GLN A 434 7.81 15.10 -10.67
C GLN A 434 6.83 16.26 -10.42
N GLU A 435 5.84 16.43 -11.30
CA GLU A 435 4.82 17.48 -11.16
C GLU A 435 3.97 17.31 -9.90
N PHE A 436 3.62 16.08 -9.54
CA PHE A 436 2.81 15.80 -8.34
C PHE A 436 3.62 15.85 -7.04
N THR A 437 4.94 15.67 -7.09
CA THR A 437 5.79 15.57 -5.89
C THR A 437 6.63 16.81 -5.61
N ARG A 438 6.69 17.79 -6.53
CA ARG A 438 7.29 19.11 -6.26
C ARG A 438 6.42 19.97 -5.34
N TYR A 439 7.06 20.92 -4.66
CA TYR A 439 6.35 21.99 -3.93
C TYR A 439 5.49 22.81 -4.88
N GLN A 440 4.22 23.01 -4.55
CA GLN A 440 3.25 23.67 -5.44
C GLN A 440 3.15 25.18 -5.20
N PHE A 441 3.12 25.60 -3.93
CA PHE A 441 2.95 27.00 -3.55
C PHE A 441 3.92 27.39 -2.40
N PRO A 442 5.25 27.15 -2.54
CA PRO A 442 6.22 27.44 -1.48
C PRO A 442 6.29 28.92 -1.10
N GLU A 443 6.08 29.82 -2.07
CA GLU A 443 6.04 31.28 -1.87
C GLU A 443 4.87 31.73 -0.99
N GLN A 444 3.83 30.89 -0.87
CA GLN A 444 2.69 31.10 0.02
C GLN A 444 2.83 30.32 1.34
N GLY A 445 4.04 29.79 1.62
CA GLY A 445 4.33 29.00 2.82
C GLY A 445 3.73 27.59 2.79
N ASN A 446 3.22 27.12 1.65
CA ASN A 446 2.61 25.81 1.53
C ASN A 446 3.63 24.76 1.07
N ARG A 447 3.91 23.80 1.96
CA ARG A 447 4.86 22.71 1.73
C ARG A 447 4.34 21.54 0.88
N ARG A 448 3.09 21.58 0.39
CA ARG A 448 2.45 20.39 -0.21
C ARG A 448 2.93 20.12 -1.64
N GLY A 449 2.98 18.83 -1.97
CA GLY A 449 2.82 18.35 -3.35
C GLY A 449 1.34 18.21 -3.69
N LEU A 450 1.03 17.68 -4.87
CA LEU A 450 -0.35 17.37 -5.27
C LEU A 450 -0.78 16.04 -4.66
N GLY A 451 -1.63 16.11 -3.64
CA GLY A 451 -2.05 14.97 -2.82
C GLY A 451 -1.02 14.61 -1.76
N PHE A 452 0.28 14.73 -2.03
CA PHE A 452 1.35 14.35 -1.10
C PHE A 452 1.71 15.42 -0.06
N ASP A 453 2.08 14.96 1.12
CA ASP A 453 2.86 15.75 2.07
C ASP A 453 4.33 15.78 1.63
N LYS A 454 5.02 16.91 1.88
CA LYS A 454 6.49 17.01 1.81
C LYS A 454 7.05 17.55 3.12
N PRO A 455 8.38 17.56 3.37
CA PRO A 455 8.94 18.19 4.56
C PRO A 455 8.56 19.67 4.64
N LEU A 456 8.57 20.22 5.84
CA LEU A 456 8.41 21.67 6.03
C LEU A 456 9.48 22.42 5.22
N LEU A 457 9.09 23.56 4.64
CA LEU A 457 10.02 24.43 3.90
C LEU A 457 11.22 24.85 4.78
N GLU A 458 10.96 25.02 6.07
CA GLU A 458 11.97 25.18 7.11
C GLU A 458 11.68 24.17 8.21
N TYR A 459 12.69 23.37 8.57
CA TYR A 459 12.53 22.38 9.63
C TYR A 459 12.24 23.04 10.98
N LYS A 460 11.23 22.52 11.69
CA LYS A 460 10.85 22.98 13.04
C LYS A 460 10.66 21.79 13.96
N GLU A 461 11.52 21.69 14.96
CA GLU A 461 11.48 20.64 15.98
C GLU A 461 10.12 20.65 16.69
N GLY A 462 9.55 19.47 16.93
CA GLY A 462 8.23 19.31 17.55
C GLY A 462 7.01 19.68 16.67
N ALA A 463 7.21 20.45 15.59
CA ALA A 463 6.16 20.72 14.60
C ALA A 463 6.25 19.78 13.38
N SER A 464 7.46 19.31 13.04
CA SER A 464 7.66 18.29 12.02
C SER A 464 7.23 16.91 12.53
N TYR A 465 6.50 16.17 11.70
CA TYR A 465 6.20 14.75 11.94
C TYR A 465 7.06 13.82 11.05
N VAL A 466 8.06 14.39 10.36
CA VAL A 466 9.09 13.68 9.58
C VAL A 466 10.48 14.01 10.12
N ALA A 467 11.46 13.17 9.79
CA ALA A 467 12.85 13.34 10.21
C ALA A 467 13.42 14.70 9.79
N ARG A 468 14.44 15.18 10.53
CA ARG A 468 15.19 16.38 10.16
C ARG A 468 15.99 16.15 8.88
N SER A 469 16.57 14.96 8.74
CA SER A 469 17.40 14.59 7.59
C SER A 469 16.62 14.17 6.34
N ALA A 470 15.27 14.19 6.38
CA ALA A 470 14.47 13.88 5.21
C ALA A 470 14.71 14.90 4.09
N SER A 471 15.00 14.43 2.88
CA SER A 471 15.32 15.32 1.76
C SER A 471 14.15 16.23 1.39
N PRO A 472 14.37 17.45 0.87
CA PRO A 472 13.30 18.28 0.31
C PRO A 472 12.55 17.61 -0.87
N GLU A 473 13.19 16.65 -1.55
CA GLU A 473 12.59 15.86 -2.62
C GLU A 473 11.59 14.84 -2.09
N SER A 474 11.78 14.38 -0.85
CA SER A 474 10.93 13.37 -0.23
C SER A 474 9.46 13.78 -0.09
N TYR A 475 8.60 12.77 -0.01
CA TYR A 475 7.16 12.94 0.05
C TYR A 475 6.47 11.71 0.66
N GLY A 476 5.24 11.89 1.14
CA GLY A 476 4.47 10.78 1.73
C GLY A 476 3.15 11.24 2.29
N HIS A 477 2.65 10.54 3.31
CA HIS A 477 1.45 10.95 4.04
C HIS A 477 1.31 10.22 5.39
N SER A 478 0.59 10.82 6.33
CA SER A 478 0.20 10.17 7.58
C SER A 478 -1.29 9.85 7.63
N GLY A 479 -1.66 8.80 8.37
CA GLY A 479 -3.03 8.41 8.63
C GLY A 479 -3.42 8.62 10.10
N PHE A 480 -4.69 8.96 10.32
CA PHE A 480 -5.25 9.21 11.65
C PHE A 480 -5.20 7.98 12.58
N THR A 481 -5.30 6.79 11.98
CA THR A 481 -5.21 5.49 12.66
C THR A 481 -3.80 5.18 13.18
N GLY A 482 -2.81 6.04 12.86
CA GLY A 482 -1.42 5.88 13.25
C GLY A 482 -0.53 5.29 12.17
N THR A 483 -1.06 5.15 10.96
CA THR A 483 -0.32 4.73 9.79
C THR A 483 0.53 5.87 9.23
N PHE A 484 1.63 5.53 8.57
CA PHE A 484 2.54 6.48 7.94
C PHE A 484 3.29 5.81 6.81
N PHE A 485 3.52 6.54 5.72
CA PHE A 485 4.61 6.21 4.80
C PHE A 485 5.35 7.46 4.34
N TRP A 486 6.60 7.25 3.92
CA TRP A 486 7.47 8.26 3.35
C TRP A 486 8.37 7.65 2.28
N VAL A 487 8.56 8.36 1.18
CA VAL A 487 9.42 8.02 0.05
C VAL A 487 10.47 9.13 -0.07
N ASP A 488 11.74 8.78 -0.07
CA ASP A 488 12.85 9.71 -0.27
C ASP A 488 13.68 9.27 -1.48
N PRO A 489 13.45 9.87 -2.68
CA PRO A 489 14.21 9.58 -3.88
C PRO A 489 15.71 9.84 -3.74
N GLN A 490 16.10 10.90 -3.03
CA GLN A 490 17.51 11.28 -2.86
C GLN A 490 18.27 10.19 -2.10
N ASN A 491 17.67 9.67 -1.02
CA ASN A 491 18.27 8.64 -0.19
C ASN A 491 17.86 7.21 -0.59
N LYS A 492 17.07 7.07 -1.67
CA LYS A 492 16.52 5.79 -2.15
C LYS A 492 15.81 4.97 -1.08
N THR A 493 15.04 5.62 -0.21
CA THR A 493 14.34 4.93 0.89
C THR A 493 12.82 5.01 0.78
N VAL A 494 12.18 3.95 1.29
CA VAL A 494 10.76 3.97 1.67
C VAL A 494 10.66 3.58 3.13
N PHE A 495 9.92 4.35 3.92
CA PHE A 495 9.60 4.04 5.31
C PHE A 495 8.10 3.90 5.48
N ILE A 496 7.63 2.78 6.00
CA ILE A 496 6.22 2.53 6.33
C ILE A 496 6.10 2.08 7.78
N LEU A 497 5.19 2.72 8.51
CA LEU A 497 4.78 2.32 9.86
C LEU A 497 3.26 2.23 9.89
N LEU A 498 2.72 1.04 10.04
CA LEU A 498 1.28 0.82 10.22
C LEU A 498 1.01 0.49 11.68
N THR A 499 0.12 1.25 12.32
CA THR A 499 -0.30 0.99 13.70
C THR A 499 -1.80 1.16 13.81
N ASN A 500 -2.38 0.66 14.89
CA ASN A 500 -3.76 0.93 15.28
C ASN A 500 -3.79 1.77 16.57
N ARG A 501 -3.08 2.90 16.58
CA ARG A 501 -3.02 3.82 17.75
C ARG A 501 -4.40 4.24 18.25
N VAL A 502 -5.40 4.23 17.36
CA VAL A 502 -6.82 4.52 17.64
C VAL A 502 -7.47 3.50 18.55
N TYR A 503 -6.86 2.35 18.80
CA TYR A 503 -7.38 1.34 19.70
C TYR A 503 -6.96 1.62 21.16
N PRO A 504 -7.89 1.56 22.13
CA PRO A 504 -9.33 1.44 21.95
C PRO A 504 -10.03 2.80 21.68
N THR A 505 -9.35 3.93 21.87
CA THR A 505 -9.94 5.27 21.72
C THR A 505 -9.10 6.20 20.85
N ARG A 506 -9.74 6.97 19.96
CA ARG A 506 -9.10 8.02 19.15
C ARG A 506 -8.38 9.11 19.95
N ALA A 507 -8.65 9.24 21.25
CA ALA A 507 -8.00 10.21 22.13
C ALA A 507 -6.52 9.88 22.45
N ASN A 508 -6.05 8.66 22.18
CA ASN A 508 -4.65 8.29 22.44
C ASN A 508 -3.66 9.00 21.49
N THR A 509 -2.99 10.04 21.99
CA THR A 509 -2.00 10.83 21.23
C THR A 509 -0.54 10.45 21.51
N LYS A 510 -0.27 9.36 22.24
CA LYS A 510 1.09 9.03 22.72
C LYS A 510 2.10 8.85 21.58
N LEU A 511 1.70 8.19 20.49
CA LEU A 511 2.52 8.07 19.27
C LEU A 511 3.09 9.41 18.79
N TYR A 512 2.30 10.49 18.88
CA TYR A 512 2.72 11.85 18.52
C TYR A 512 3.56 12.51 19.60
N ARG A 513 3.09 12.46 20.86
CA ARG A 513 3.76 13.12 22.00
C ARG A 513 5.18 12.59 22.25
N MET A 514 5.41 11.33 21.96
CA MET A 514 6.72 10.68 22.08
C MET A 514 7.67 11.00 20.92
N GLY A 515 7.19 11.68 19.87
CA GLY A 515 7.96 11.89 18.64
C GLY A 515 8.39 10.58 17.97
N LEU A 516 7.67 9.48 18.22
CA LEU A 516 8.15 8.14 17.83
C LEU A 516 8.28 8.00 16.31
N ARG A 517 7.34 8.58 15.54
CA ARG A 517 7.42 8.61 14.07
C ARG A 517 8.67 9.33 13.54
N PRO A 518 8.93 10.61 13.85
CA PRO A 518 10.14 11.28 13.36
C PRO A 518 11.42 10.64 13.90
N ARG A 519 11.42 10.04 15.10
CA ARG A 519 12.58 9.28 15.63
C ARG A 519 12.88 8.01 14.84
N LEU A 520 11.87 7.19 14.55
CA LEU A 520 12.01 6.02 13.68
C LEU A 520 12.51 6.44 12.29
N HIS A 521 11.91 7.49 11.73
CA HIS A 521 12.31 8.01 10.43
C HIS A 521 13.76 8.51 10.44
N GLN A 522 14.18 9.24 11.49
CA GLN A 522 15.54 9.76 11.65
C GLN A 522 16.57 8.63 11.75
N ALA A 523 16.24 7.54 12.44
CA ALA A 523 17.12 6.37 12.57
C ALA A 523 17.52 5.74 11.23
N ILE A 524 16.70 5.93 10.18
CA ILE A 524 17.06 5.49 8.82
C ILE A 524 18.23 6.33 8.29
N TYR A 525 18.13 7.66 8.36
CA TYR A 525 19.19 8.56 7.90
C TYR A 525 20.44 8.44 8.75
N ASP A 526 20.30 8.36 10.07
CA ASP A 526 21.44 8.17 10.98
C ASP A 526 22.20 6.86 10.69
N PHE A 527 21.52 5.86 10.12
CA PHE A 527 22.14 4.61 9.68
C PHE A 527 22.83 4.76 8.32
N LEU A 528 22.23 5.49 7.38
CA LEU A 528 22.81 5.73 6.05
C LEU A 528 24.04 6.65 6.08
N ASP A 529 24.14 7.50 7.10
CA ASP A 529 25.27 8.42 7.31
C ASP A 529 26.48 7.75 8.00
N GLN A 530 26.39 6.46 8.39
CA GLN A 530 27.47 5.66 8.97
C GLN A 530 28.30 4.96 7.89
#